data_AF-D0LI45-F1
#
_entry.id   AF-D0LI45-F1
#
_cell.length_a   1.000
_cell.length_b   1.000
_cell.length_c   1.000
_cell.angle_alpha   90.00
_cell.angle_beta   90.00
_cell.angle_gamma   90.00
#
_symmetry.space_group_name_H-M   'P 1'
#
loop_
_entity.id
_entity.type
_entity.pdbx_description
1 polymer ?
#
loop_
_entity_poly.entity_id
_entity_poly.type
_entity_poly.pdbx_seq_one_letter_code
_entity_poly.pdbx_strand_id
1 'polypeptide(L)'
;MTIDLDAISPAARAAQIKLGQSFSSRDTLSQANHTLTASAVHGPTLAAFGFTAGDIEQLAQARDMLIQASVEREVSRGHRKMSGHALGDALRRAREARLHARAILDNVRDVLEEMGAEAAQRSVEAALAQSLHALDSAAEMAAQLDLMHQCLTGAGVAEPASSRGGGEAAAALEQASAALRAADQGHLRRRGTPAETQRIDQLDGIVVRLVRRARRAAQAASRAQGDPALVRAFHLDLLYGRRRGGGADLPGDAAGDAAGAAAGGAMAVQGQLPEPDAPAAGEGAEAG
;
A
#
# COMPACT_ATOMS: atom_id res chain seq x y z
N MET A 1 -22.39 12.75 16.34
CA MET A 1 -22.94 12.40 14.99
C MET A 1 -21.76 12.30 14.02
N THR A 2 -21.84 11.64 12.86
CA THR A 2 -20.72 11.67 11.89
C THR A 2 -20.91 12.83 10.91
N ILE A 3 -19.85 13.51 10.51
CA ILE A 3 -19.94 14.56 9.47
C ILE A 3 -20.24 13.88 8.13
N ASP A 4 -21.40 14.19 7.56
CA ASP A 4 -21.72 13.81 6.20
C ASP A 4 -20.99 14.75 5.21
N LEU A 5 -19.96 14.22 4.56
CA LEU A 5 -19.17 14.97 3.56
C LEU A 5 -19.93 15.18 2.25
N ASP A 6 -20.97 14.38 1.99
CA ASP A 6 -21.79 14.42 0.78
C ASP A 6 -22.94 15.43 0.88
N ALA A 7 -23.37 15.75 2.10
CA ALA A 7 -24.27 16.87 2.35
C ALA A 7 -23.61 18.25 2.17
N ILE A 8 -22.27 18.33 2.07
CA ILE A 8 -21.55 19.61 1.89
C ILE A 8 -21.67 20.05 0.44
N SER A 9 -22.16 21.28 0.22
CA SER A 9 -22.28 21.85 -1.14
C SER A 9 -20.97 21.75 -1.93
N PRO A 10 -21.02 21.51 -3.26
CA PRO A 10 -19.82 21.35 -4.08
C PRO A 10 -18.84 22.53 -3.98
N ALA A 11 -19.34 23.76 -3.89
CA ALA A 11 -18.52 24.96 -3.73
C ALA A 11 -17.77 24.97 -2.38
N ALA A 12 -18.45 24.61 -1.28
CA ALA A 12 -17.83 24.52 0.04
C ALA A 12 -16.82 23.38 0.11
N ARG A 13 -17.13 22.23 -0.49
CA ARG A 13 -16.22 21.09 -0.64
C ARG A 13 -14.93 21.51 -1.36
N ALA A 14 -15.05 22.17 -2.51
CA ALA A 14 -13.89 22.63 -3.28
C ALA A 14 -13.01 23.62 -2.48
N ALA A 15 -13.64 24.54 -1.74
CA ALA A 15 -12.91 25.48 -0.88
C ALA A 15 -12.19 24.78 0.29
N GLN A 16 -12.82 23.76 0.89
CA GLN A 16 -12.22 22.94 1.94
C GLN A 16 -11.03 22.13 1.41
N ILE A 17 -11.19 21.45 0.28
CA ILE A 17 -10.10 20.71 -0.38
C ILE A 17 -8.91 21.64 -0.65
N LYS A 18 -9.15 22.78 -1.29
CA LYS A 18 -8.10 23.76 -1.60
C LYS A 18 -7.40 24.26 -0.32
N LEU A 19 -8.15 24.44 0.76
CA LEU A 19 -7.59 24.85 2.05
C LEU A 19 -6.73 23.75 2.66
N GLY A 20 -7.20 22.50 2.68
CA GLY A 20 -6.47 21.37 3.27
C GLY A 20 -5.18 21.04 2.54
N GLN A 21 -5.14 21.19 1.21
CA GLN A 21 -3.92 21.01 0.39
C GLN A 21 -2.73 21.88 0.82
N SER A 22 -2.98 22.97 1.56
CA SER A 22 -1.94 23.88 2.04
C SER A 22 -1.26 23.41 3.34
N PHE A 23 -1.78 22.38 4.00
CA PHE A 23 -1.31 21.90 5.30
C PHE A 23 -1.07 20.39 5.27
N SER A 24 -0.15 19.90 6.10
CA SER A 24 0.01 18.46 6.28
C SER A 24 -1.06 17.93 7.22
N SER A 25 -1.54 16.70 7.00
CA SER A 25 -2.53 16.08 7.89
C SER A 25 -1.98 15.88 9.31
N ARG A 26 -0.65 15.68 9.45
CA ARG A 26 0.02 15.60 10.75
C ARG A 26 -0.13 16.89 11.56
N ASP A 27 0.22 18.02 10.96
CA ASP A 27 0.15 19.33 11.61
C ASP A 27 -1.31 19.70 11.93
N THR A 28 -2.22 19.36 11.01
CA THR A 28 -3.65 19.57 11.16
C THR A 28 -4.23 18.77 12.34
N LEU A 29 -3.86 17.49 12.49
CA LEU A 29 -4.23 16.67 13.64
C LEU A 29 -3.65 17.19 14.95
N SER A 30 -2.37 17.59 14.96
CA SER A 30 -1.73 18.18 16.14
C SER A 30 -2.45 19.46 16.58
N GLN A 31 -2.79 20.35 15.64
CA GLN A 31 -3.56 21.56 15.93
C GLN A 31 -4.99 21.25 16.42
N ALA A 32 -5.66 20.25 15.82
CA ALA A 32 -7.00 19.85 16.25
C ALA A 32 -6.98 19.41 17.72
N ASN A 33 -6.05 18.53 18.09
CA ASN A 33 -5.89 18.07 19.47
C ASN A 33 -5.58 19.22 20.44
N HIS A 34 -4.66 20.11 20.07
CA HIS A 34 -4.36 21.29 20.88
C HIS A 34 -5.62 22.15 21.13
N THR A 35 -6.39 22.42 20.07
CA THR A 35 -7.61 23.23 20.13
C THR A 35 -8.70 22.54 20.97
N LEU A 36 -8.86 21.22 20.87
CA LEU A 36 -9.81 20.45 21.66
C LEU A 36 -9.43 20.46 23.16
N THR A 37 -8.15 20.30 23.50
CA THR A 37 -7.66 20.41 24.88
C THR A 37 -7.94 21.80 25.46
N ALA A 38 -7.67 22.87 24.70
CA ALA A 38 -7.96 24.22 25.13
C ALA A 38 -9.49 24.47 25.29
N SER A 39 -10.30 23.87 24.42
CA SER A 39 -11.77 23.96 24.47
C SER A 39 -12.37 23.26 25.69
N ALA A 40 -11.72 22.24 26.24
CA ALA A 40 -12.17 21.61 27.48
C ALA A 40 -12.14 22.57 28.67
N VAL A 41 -11.19 23.52 28.68
CA VAL A 41 -11.02 24.51 29.76
C VAL A 41 -11.80 25.79 29.47
N HIS A 42 -11.73 26.29 28.24
CA HIS A 42 -12.23 27.63 27.88
C HIS A 42 -13.47 27.61 26.99
N GLY A 43 -14.02 26.43 26.67
CA GLY A 43 -15.19 26.26 25.80
C GLY A 43 -16.41 27.10 26.21
N PRO A 44 -16.82 27.11 27.50
CA PRO A 44 -17.93 27.95 27.96
C PRO A 44 -17.71 29.44 27.68
N THR A 45 -16.48 29.92 27.86
CA THR A 45 -16.10 31.31 27.55
C THR A 45 -16.23 31.59 26.05
N LEU A 46 -15.76 30.68 25.18
CA LEU A 46 -15.82 30.85 23.73
C LEU A 46 -17.23 30.80 23.14
N ALA A 47 -18.15 30.09 23.81
CA ALA A 47 -19.54 29.99 23.36
C ALA A 47 -20.22 31.36 23.29
N ALA A 48 -19.93 32.26 24.23
CA ALA A 48 -20.41 33.65 24.23
C ALA A 48 -19.89 34.47 23.04
N PHE A 49 -18.83 34.00 22.36
CA PHE A 49 -18.21 34.64 21.19
C PHE A 49 -18.38 33.82 19.90
N GLY A 50 -19.38 32.92 19.88
CA GLY A 50 -19.84 32.24 18.66
C GLY A 50 -19.03 31.01 18.24
N PHE A 51 -18.21 30.44 19.13
CA PHE A 51 -17.62 29.10 18.96
C PHE A 51 -18.25 28.16 19.98
N THR A 52 -19.23 27.41 19.52
CA THR A 52 -20.20 26.68 20.36
C THR A 52 -19.76 25.25 20.67
N ALA A 53 -20.49 24.55 21.54
CA ALA A 53 -20.30 23.12 21.77
C ALA A 53 -20.43 22.28 20.48
N GLY A 54 -21.32 22.67 19.56
CA GLY A 54 -21.46 22.00 18.26
C GLY A 54 -20.23 22.17 17.37
N ASP A 55 -19.55 23.32 17.41
CA ASP A 55 -18.28 23.52 16.67
C ASP A 55 -17.15 22.65 17.25
N ILE A 56 -17.12 22.47 18.58
CA ILE A 56 -16.16 21.58 19.27
C ILE A 56 -16.43 20.12 18.89
N GLU A 57 -17.68 19.69 18.91
CA GLU A 57 -18.08 18.34 18.50
C GLU A 57 -17.70 18.08 17.03
N GLN A 58 -17.98 19.04 16.15
CA GLN A 58 -17.62 18.95 14.73
C GLN A 58 -16.10 18.87 14.54
N LEU A 59 -15.30 19.59 15.33
CA LEU A 59 -13.84 19.51 15.27
C LEU A 59 -13.34 18.13 15.71
N ALA A 60 -13.90 17.57 16.79
CA ALA A 60 -13.56 16.23 17.27
C ALA A 60 -13.89 15.16 16.22
N GLN A 61 -15.09 15.23 15.62
CA GLN A 61 -15.49 14.32 14.55
C GLN A 61 -14.59 14.42 13.32
N ALA A 62 -14.29 15.64 12.86
CA ALA A 62 -13.41 15.85 11.71
C ALA A 62 -12.00 15.30 11.96
N ARG A 63 -11.46 15.48 13.17
CA ARG A 63 -10.18 14.88 13.59
C ARG A 63 -10.25 13.34 13.53
N ASP A 64 -11.28 12.74 14.10
CA ASP A 64 -11.38 11.27 14.17
C ASP A 64 -11.53 10.65 12.77
N MET A 65 -12.35 11.27 11.92
CA MET A 65 -12.47 10.88 10.51
C MET A 65 -11.16 11.04 9.74
N LEU A 66 -10.37 12.09 10.03
CA LEU A 66 -9.06 12.30 9.42
C LEU A 66 -8.04 11.23 9.85
N ILE A 67 -8.05 10.83 11.12
CA ILE A 67 -7.25 9.70 11.63
C ILE A 67 -7.62 8.43 10.87
N GLN A 68 -8.91 8.10 10.81
CA GLN A 68 -9.38 6.90 10.13
C GLN A 68 -8.98 6.90 8.64
N ALA A 69 -9.25 7.99 7.92
CA ALA A 69 -8.90 8.11 6.51
C ALA A 69 -7.38 8.01 6.27
N SER A 70 -6.57 8.52 7.21
CA SER A 70 -5.10 8.40 7.14
C SER A 70 -4.64 6.94 7.30
N VAL A 71 -5.24 6.19 8.23
CA VAL A 71 -4.95 4.75 8.41
C VAL A 71 -5.36 3.95 7.18
N GLU A 72 -6.57 4.19 6.65
CA GLU A 72 -7.07 3.54 5.43
C GLU A 72 -6.13 3.77 4.23
N ARG A 73 -5.61 4.99 4.09
CA ARG A 73 -4.63 5.34 3.06
C ARG A 73 -3.30 4.60 3.24
N GLU A 74 -2.78 4.51 4.45
CA GLU A 74 -1.52 3.78 4.72
C GLU A 74 -1.67 2.28 4.49
N VAL A 75 -2.79 1.68 4.91
CA VAL A 75 -3.12 0.27 4.58
C VAL A 75 -3.18 0.08 3.07
N SER A 76 -3.84 0.99 2.35
CA SER A 76 -3.94 0.95 0.89
C SER A 76 -2.58 1.11 0.20
N ARG A 77 -1.70 1.96 0.72
CA ARG A 77 -0.31 2.10 0.27
C ARG A 77 0.50 0.83 0.51
N GLY A 78 0.39 0.25 1.71
CA GLY A 78 1.03 -1.01 2.07
C GLY A 78 0.63 -2.13 1.11
N HIS A 79 -0.67 -2.30 0.89
CA HIS A 79 -1.16 -3.27 -0.08
C HIS A 79 -0.70 -2.99 -1.51
N ARG A 80 -0.66 -1.72 -1.96
CA ARG A 80 -0.12 -1.40 -3.29
C ARG A 80 1.33 -1.85 -3.41
N LYS A 81 2.16 -1.53 -2.41
CA LYS A 81 3.56 -1.96 -2.38
C LYS A 81 3.68 -3.49 -2.45
N MET A 82 2.90 -4.22 -1.64
CA MET A 82 2.87 -5.68 -1.66
C MET A 82 2.43 -6.23 -3.02
N SER A 83 1.36 -5.69 -3.62
CA SER A 83 0.89 -6.11 -4.95
C SER A 83 1.91 -5.83 -6.06
N GLY A 84 2.66 -4.72 -5.96
CA GLY A 84 3.75 -4.40 -6.88
C GLY A 84 4.91 -5.37 -6.76
N HIS A 85 5.30 -5.74 -5.53
CA HIS A 85 6.30 -6.79 -5.32
C HIS A 85 5.83 -8.15 -5.86
N ALA A 86 4.59 -8.55 -5.56
CA ALA A 86 4.02 -9.80 -6.06
C ALA A 86 4.00 -9.86 -7.60
N LEU A 87 3.64 -8.76 -8.26
CA LEU A 87 3.69 -8.66 -9.72
C LEU A 87 5.12 -8.73 -10.26
N GLY A 88 6.08 -8.04 -9.63
CA GLY A 88 7.49 -8.12 -10.00
C GLY A 88 8.06 -9.53 -9.87
N ASP A 89 7.73 -10.22 -8.78
CA ASP A 89 8.14 -11.61 -8.54
C ASP A 89 7.51 -12.57 -9.55
N ALA A 90 6.22 -12.40 -9.87
CA ALA A 90 5.53 -13.19 -10.89
C ALA A 90 6.14 -12.98 -12.28
N LEU A 91 6.47 -11.74 -12.66
CA LEU A 91 7.14 -11.42 -13.93
C LEU A 91 8.53 -12.07 -14.03
N ARG A 92 9.29 -12.11 -12.92
CA ARG A 92 10.59 -12.79 -12.88
C ARG A 92 10.43 -14.30 -13.12
N ARG A 93 9.52 -14.96 -12.39
CA ARG A 93 9.22 -16.39 -12.59
C ARG A 93 8.73 -16.69 -14.00
N ALA A 94 7.88 -15.83 -14.56
CA ALA A 94 7.43 -15.94 -15.95
C ALA A 94 8.59 -15.90 -16.96
N ARG A 95 9.55 -14.99 -16.77
CA ARG A 95 10.74 -14.90 -17.64
C ARG A 95 11.62 -16.14 -17.53
N GLU A 96 11.83 -16.65 -16.31
CA GLU A 96 12.58 -17.88 -16.06
C GLU A 96 11.90 -19.10 -16.71
N ALA A 97 10.60 -19.28 -16.51
CA ALA A 97 9.82 -20.35 -17.14
C ALA A 97 9.85 -20.26 -18.67
N ARG A 98 9.73 -19.04 -19.22
CA ARG A 98 9.85 -18.79 -20.67
C ARG A 98 11.22 -19.19 -21.20
N LEU A 99 12.30 -18.77 -20.54
CA LEU A 99 13.66 -19.09 -20.96
C LEU A 99 13.90 -20.61 -20.95
N HIS A 100 13.46 -21.29 -19.89
CA HIS A 100 13.58 -22.74 -19.75
C HIS A 100 12.81 -23.48 -20.85
N ALA A 101 11.54 -23.12 -21.06
CA ALA A 101 10.72 -23.73 -22.10
C ALA A 101 11.27 -23.46 -23.52
N ARG A 102 11.85 -22.29 -23.78
CA ARG A 102 12.50 -21.99 -25.06
C ARG A 102 13.68 -22.92 -25.31
N ALA A 103 14.52 -23.15 -24.29
CA ALA A 103 15.65 -24.07 -24.42
C ALA A 103 15.19 -25.50 -24.75
N ILE A 104 14.11 -25.99 -24.13
CA ILE A 104 13.55 -27.30 -24.44
C ILE A 104 12.98 -27.33 -25.86
N LEU A 105 12.19 -26.33 -26.25
CA LEU A 105 11.61 -26.25 -27.59
C LEU A 105 12.67 -26.18 -28.69
N ASP A 106 13.80 -25.49 -28.46
CA ASP A 106 14.91 -25.43 -29.41
C ASP A 106 15.54 -26.82 -29.63
N ASN A 107 15.79 -27.57 -28.55
CA ASN A 107 16.27 -28.96 -28.65
C ASN A 107 15.24 -29.91 -29.28
N VAL A 108 13.95 -29.71 -29.01
CA VAL A 108 12.87 -30.50 -29.60
C VAL A 108 12.73 -30.23 -31.09
N ARG A 109 12.95 -28.99 -31.55
CA ARG A 109 12.97 -28.65 -32.98
C ARG A 109 13.98 -29.51 -33.73
N ASP A 110 15.21 -29.60 -33.24
CA ASP A 110 16.29 -30.34 -33.91
C ASP A 110 15.96 -31.84 -34.02
N VAL A 111 15.31 -32.40 -33.00
CA VAL A 111 14.87 -33.80 -32.98
C VAL A 111 13.73 -34.06 -33.94
N LEU A 112 12.78 -33.13 -34.03
CA LEU A 112 11.66 -33.22 -34.98
C LEU A 112 12.16 -33.15 -36.43
N GLU A 113 13.21 -32.37 -36.68
CA GLU A 113 13.89 -32.33 -37.97
C GLU A 113 14.52 -33.69 -38.32
N GLU A 114 15.26 -34.30 -37.39
CA GLU A 114 15.84 -35.64 -37.57
C GLU A 114 14.77 -36.73 -37.83
N MET A 115 13.60 -36.59 -37.21
CA MET A 115 12.46 -37.51 -37.39
C MET A 115 11.65 -37.26 -38.66
N GLY A 116 11.91 -36.17 -39.40
CA GLY A 116 11.10 -35.77 -40.55
C GLY A 116 9.68 -35.31 -40.19
N ALA A 117 9.47 -34.85 -38.96
CA ALA A 117 8.17 -34.43 -38.42
C ALA A 117 7.84 -32.96 -38.74
N GLU A 118 7.82 -32.59 -40.02
CA GLU A 118 7.78 -31.19 -40.51
C GLU A 118 6.61 -30.35 -39.95
N ALA A 119 5.45 -30.96 -39.73
CA ALA A 119 4.28 -30.25 -39.20
C ALA A 119 4.50 -29.81 -37.73
N ALA A 120 5.03 -30.70 -36.90
CA ALA A 120 5.35 -30.41 -35.50
C ALA A 120 6.52 -29.42 -35.41
N GLN A 121 7.56 -29.60 -36.24
CA GLN A 121 8.69 -28.68 -36.32
C GLN A 121 8.25 -27.25 -36.62
N ARG A 122 7.40 -27.03 -37.64
CA ARG A 122 6.86 -25.69 -37.97
C ARG A 122 6.07 -25.08 -36.81
N SER A 123 5.34 -25.89 -36.04
CA SER A 123 4.62 -25.40 -34.85
C SER A 123 5.61 -24.91 -33.78
N VAL A 124 6.69 -25.66 -33.55
CA VAL A 124 7.75 -25.28 -32.59
C VAL A 124 8.46 -24.00 -33.04
N GLU A 125 8.82 -23.89 -34.32
CA GLU A 125 9.44 -22.69 -34.89
C GLU A 125 8.55 -21.45 -34.75
N ALA A 126 7.24 -21.58 -35.01
CA ALA A 126 6.28 -20.51 -34.84
C ALA A 126 6.20 -20.04 -33.38
N ALA A 127 6.14 -20.97 -32.42
CA ALA A 127 6.11 -20.65 -30.99
C ALA A 127 7.43 -19.98 -30.52
N LEU A 128 8.58 -20.44 -31.01
CA LEU A 128 9.88 -19.84 -30.74
C LEU A 128 9.98 -18.43 -31.32
N ALA A 129 9.49 -18.20 -32.54
CA ALA A 129 9.48 -16.90 -33.19
C ALA A 129 8.59 -15.90 -32.41
N GLN A 130 7.38 -16.31 -32.03
CA GLN A 130 6.43 -15.45 -31.31
C GLN A 130 6.87 -15.10 -29.88
N SER A 131 7.72 -15.94 -29.26
CA SER A 131 8.22 -15.72 -27.89
C SER A 131 9.56 -14.99 -27.80
N LEU A 132 10.14 -14.54 -28.94
CA LEU A 132 11.43 -13.82 -28.97
C LEU A 132 11.34 -12.43 -28.33
N HIS A 133 10.22 -11.74 -28.52
CA HIS A 133 10.09 -10.35 -28.10
C HIS A 133 9.95 -10.22 -26.59
N ALA A 134 10.66 -9.25 -26.00
CA ALA A 134 10.39 -8.81 -24.64
C ALA A 134 9.03 -8.13 -24.61
N LEU A 135 8.23 -8.45 -23.61
CA LEU A 135 6.89 -7.90 -23.44
C LEU A 135 6.87 -7.01 -22.20
N ASP A 136 6.23 -5.86 -22.35
CA ASP A 136 6.12 -4.85 -21.30
C ASP A 136 4.87 -5.05 -20.44
N SER A 137 3.93 -5.91 -20.85
CA SER A 137 2.70 -6.18 -20.12
C SER A 137 2.63 -7.61 -19.56
N ALA A 138 2.02 -7.74 -18.39
CA ALA A 138 1.78 -9.03 -17.75
C ALA A 138 0.80 -9.90 -18.55
N ALA A 139 -0.21 -9.29 -19.19
CA ALA A 139 -1.20 -9.98 -20.00
C ALA A 139 -0.60 -10.61 -21.25
N GLU A 140 0.22 -9.87 -22.01
CA GLU A 140 0.90 -10.42 -23.19
C GLU A 140 1.90 -11.52 -22.78
N MET A 141 2.64 -11.33 -21.67
CA MET A 141 3.58 -12.34 -21.20
C MET A 141 2.84 -13.63 -20.85
N ALA A 142 1.70 -13.54 -20.15
CA ALA A 142 0.88 -14.72 -19.85
C ALA A 142 0.38 -15.43 -21.12
N ALA A 143 0.00 -14.69 -22.16
CA ALA A 143 -0.39 -15.27 -23.44
C ALA A 143 0.77 -15.99 -24.15
N GLN A 144 1.99 -15.44 -24.10
CA GLN A 144 3.18 -16.14 -24.60
C GLN A 144 3.46 -17.43 -23.83
N LEU A 145 3.32 -17.44 -22.50
CA LEU A 145 3.50 -18.66 -21.70
C LEU A 145 2.47 -19.73 -22.08
N ASP A 146 1.21 -19.35 -22.30
CA ASP A 146 0.16 -20.28 -22.75
C ASP A 146 0.46 -20.87 -24.12
N LEU A 147 0.93 -20.05 -25.08
CA LEU A 147 1.33 -20.51 -26.41
C LEU A 147 2.43 -21.56 -26.31
N MET A 148 3.45 -21.30 -25.50
CA MET A 148 4.56 -22.24 -25.30
C MET A 148 4.10 -23.52 -24.59
N HIS A 149 3.18 -23.40 -23.63
CA HIS A 149 2.57 -24.54 -22.95
C HIS A 149 1.79 -25.41 -23.93
N GLN A 150 0.95 -24.79 -24.78
CA GLN A 150 0.21 -25.49 -25.83
C GLN A 150 1.15 -26.18 -26.82
N CYS A 151 2.28 -25.55 -27.17
CA CYS A 151 3.27 -26.15 -28.05
C CYS A 151 3.93 -27.39 -27.41
N LEU A 152 4.36 -27.31 -26.15
CA LEU A 152 5.00 -28.42 -25.43
C LEU A 152 4.05 -29.61 -25.19
N THR A 153 2.75 -29.34 -25.05
CA THR A 153 1.72 -30.36 -24.80
C THR A 153 1.02 -30.83 -26.08
N GLY A 154 1.34 -30.23 -27.23
CA GLY A 154 0.76 -30.55 -28.53
C GLY A 154 1.14 -31.94 -29.03
N ALA A 155 0.23 -32.57 -29.77
CA ALA A 155 0.48 -33.85 -30.42
C ALA A 155 1.71 -33.76 -31.36
N GLY A 156 2.58 -34.76 -31.31
CA GLY A 156 3.84 -34.79 -32.07
C GLY A 156 5.01 -34.08 -31.38
N VAL A 157 4.77 -33.10 -30.50
CA VAL A 157 5.83 -32.40 -29.74
C VAL A 157 5.99 -33.01 -28.34
N ALA A 158 4.90 -33.45 -27.72
CA ALA A 158 4.89 -33.92 -26.33
C ALA A 158 5.82 -35.12 -26.08
N GLU A 159 5.90 -36.08 -27.01
CA GLU A 159 6.73 -37.28 -26.86
C GLU A 159 8.24 -36.95 -26.93
N PRO A 160 8.74 -36.24 -27.95
CA PRO A 160 10.14 -35.75 -27.96
C PRO A 160 10.48 -34.81 -26.80
N ALA A 161 9.52 -34.02 -26.34
CA ALA A 161 9.70 -33.11 -25.21
C ALA A 161 9.79 -33.85 -23.87
N SER A 162 9.08 -34.96 -23.70
CA SER A 162 9.00 -35.70 -22.43
C SER A 162 10.37 -36.17 -21.92
N SER A 163 11.23 -36.66 -22.81
CA SER A 163 12.59 -37.12 -22.49
C SER A 163 13.57 -35.99 -22.15
N ARG A 164 13.17 -34.73 -22.36
CA ARG A 164 13.99 -33.51 -22.19
C ARG A 164 13.46 -32.58 -21.10
N GLY A 165 12.59 -33.08 -20.23
CA GLY A 165 11.98 -32.27 -19.16
C GLY A 165 10.80 -31.41 -19.62
N GLY A 166 10.22 -31.68 -20.80
CA GLY A 166 9.09 -30.92 -21.33
C GLY A 166 7.86 -30.92 -20.42
N GLY A 167 7.63 -32.01 -19.67
CA GLY A 167 6.56 -32.08 -18.68
C GLY A 167 6.73 -31.09 -17.53
N GLU A 168 7.95 -30.99 -16.98
CA GLU A 168 8.27 -30.02 -15.91
C GLU A 168 8.16 -28.57 -16.41
N ALA A 169 8.63 -28.31 -17.64
CA ALA A 169 8.53 -26.99 -18.25
C ALA A 169 7.09 -26.59 -18.55
N ALA A 170 6.26 -27.51 -19.06
CA ALA A 170 4.83 -27.25 -19.27
C ALA A 170 4.14 -26.88 -17.94
N ALA A 171 4.36 -27.66 -16.87
CA ALA A 171 3.82 -27.35 -15.54
C ALA A 171 4.31 -25.99 -15.02
N ALA A 172 5.59 -25.66 -15.21
CA ALA A 172 6.14 -24.36 -14.81
C ALA A 172 5.52 -23.19 -15.58
N LEU A 173 5.27 -23.34 -16.89
CA LEU A 173 4.61 -22.32 -17.71
C LEU A 173 3.17 -22.06 -17.25
N GLU A 174 2.40 -23.12 -17.00
CA GLU A 174 1.01 -23.02 -16.53
C GLU A 174 0.95 -22.32 -15.16
N GLN A 175 1.78 -22.74 -14.22
CA GLN A 175 1.86 -22.11 -12.90
C GLN A 175 2.28 -20.64 -13.00
N ALA A 176 3.28 -20.33 -13.82
CA ALA A 176 3.74 -18.96 -14.01
C ALA A 176 2.68 -18.07 -14.68
N SER A 177 1.94 -18.59 -15.67
CA SER A 177 0.89 -17.82 -16.36
C SER A 177 -0.29 -17.56 -15.42
N ALA A 178 -0.71 -18.56 -14.62
CA ALA A 178 -1.74 -18.40 -13.60
C ALA A 178 -1.34 -17.38 -12.52
N ALA A 179 -0.12 -17.50 -11.99
CA ALA A 179 0.40 -16.57 -10.98
C ALA A 179 0.50 -15.14 -11.51
N LEU A 180 0.93 -14.96 -12.77
CA LEU A 180 1.04 -13.66 -13.40
C LEU A 180 -0.32 -12.98 -13.58
N ARG A 181 -1.34 -13.70 -14.04
CA ARG A 181 -2.71 -13.18 -14.14
C ARG A 181 -3.28 -12.79 -12.78
N ALA A 182 -3.07 -13.62 -11.76
CA ALA A 182 -3.53 -13.32 -10.40
C ALA A 182 -2.86 -12.05 -9.84
N ALA A 183 -1.55 -11.88 -10.06
CA ALA A 183 -0.82 -10.70 -9.63
C ALA A 183 -1.26 -9.43 -10.39
N ASP A 184 -1.49 -9.53 -11.69
CA ASP A 184 -1.95 -8.42 -12.53
C ASP A 184 -3.36 -7.94 -12.12
N GLN A 185 -4.30 -8.86 -11.90
CA GLN A 185 -5.63 -8.54 -11.37
C GLN A 185 -5.57 -7.85 -9.99
N GLY A 186 -4.64 -8.27 -9.13
CA GLY A 186 -4.41 -7.63 -7.84
C GLY A 186 -3.85 -6.21 -7.96
N HIS A 187 -3.02 -5.97 -8.98
CA HIS A 187 -2.37 -4.68 -9.22
C HIS A 187 -3.32 -3.63 -9.84
N LEU A 188 -4.10 -4.01 -10.87
CA LEU A 188 -4.98 -3.10 -11.62
C LEU A 188 -6.07 -2.45 -10.77
N ARG A 189 -6.54 -3.12 -9.71
CA ARG A 189 -7.66 -2.65 -8.88
C ARG A 189 -7.33 -1.47 -7.95
N ARG A 190 -6.06 -1.04 -7.84
CA ARG A 190 -5.63 -0.16 -6.73
C ARG A 190 -4.71 0.99 -7.11
N ARG A 191 -4.89 1.59 -8.30
CA ARG A 191 -4.31 2.92 -8.59
C ARG A 191 -4.88 3.91 -7.57
N GLY A 192 -4.03 4.76 -6.98
CA GLY A 192 -4.44 5.64 -5.87
C GLY A 192 -5.58 6.51 -6.32
N THR A 193 -6.74 6.34 -5.70
CA THR A 193 -7.91 7.07 -6.15
C THR A 193 -7.71 8.54 -5.78
N PRO A 194 -7.86 9.49 -6.74
CA PRO A 194 -7.91 10.90 -6.44
C PRO A 194 -8.96 11.22 -5.35
N ALA A 195 -10.00 10.40 -5.25
CA ALA A 195 -11.07 10.48 -4.26
C ALA A 195 -10.57 10.33 -2.81
N GLU A 196 -9.74 9.33 -2.48
CA GLU A 196 -9.18 9.17 -1.13
C GLU A 196 -8.35 10.39 -0.69
N THR A 197 -7.54 10.91 -1.63
CA THR A 197 -6.71 12.09 -1.35
C THR A 197 -7.58 13.33 -1.16
N GLN A 198 -8.57 13.54 -2.04
CA GLN A 198 -9.54 14.63 -1.91
C GLN A 198 -10.33 14.56 -0.59
N ARG A 199 -10.69 13.36 -0.12
CA ARG A 199 -11.38 13.17 1.17
C ARG A 199 -10.52 13.64 2.34
N ILE A 200 -9.23 13.27 2.35
CA ILE A 200 -8.28 13.71 3.37
C ILE A 200 -8.09 15.24 3.31
N ASP A 201 -7.85 15.79 2.12
CA ASP A 201 -7.69 17.24 1.92
C ASP A 201 -8.96 18.00 2.38
N GLN A 202 -10.15 17.47 2.12
CA GLN A 202 -11.40 18.06 2.58
C GLN A 202 -11.48 18.08 4.12
N LEU A 203 -11.15 16.97 4.78
CA LEU A 203 -11.13 16.86 6.24
C LEU A 203 -10.10 17.81 6.86
N ASP A 204 -8.90 17.89 6.28
CA ASP A 204 -7.87 18.86 6.68
C ASP A 204 -8.40 20.30 6.59
N GLY A 205 -9.08 20.64 5.48
CA GLY A 205 -9.72 21.95 5.30
C GLY A 205 -10.81 22.26 6.33
N ILE A 206 -11.64 21.28 6.69
CA ILE A 206 -12.67 21.43 7.73
C ILE A 206 -12.01 21.74 9.08
N VAL A 207 -11.00 20.97 9.47
CA VAL A 207 -10.26 21.17 10.72
C VAL A 207 -9.62 22.56 10.75
N VAL A 208 -8.87 22.94 9.71
CA VAL A 208 -8.19 24.26 9.63
C VAL A 208 -9.19 25.40 9.74
N ARG A 209 -10.37 25.28 9.12
CA ARG A 209 -11.43 26.29 9.23
C ARG A 209 -11.96 26.42 10.66
N LEU A 210 -12.20 25.29 11.33
CA LEU A 210 -12.73 25.26 12.71
C LEU A 210 -11.73 25.82 13.72
N VAL A 211 -10.45 25.42 13.67
CA VAL A 211 -9.43 25.93 14.59
C VAL A 211 -9.18 27.44 14.38
N ARG A 212 -9.26 27.94 13.14
CA ARG A 212 -9.25 29.39 12.85
C ARG A 212 -10.46 30.11 13.43
N ARG A 213 -11.64 29.48 13.43
CA ARG A 213 -12.86 30.04 14.07
C ARG A 213 -12.69 30.11 15.59
N ALA A 214 -12.18 29.05 16.21
CA ALA A 214 -11.86 29.02 17.64
C ALA A 214 -10.88 30.14 18.02
N ARG A 215 -9.80 30.32 17.24
CA ARG A 215 -8.84 31.42 17.42
C ARG A 215 -9.50 32.80 17.42
N ARG A 216 -10.39 33.07 16.44
CA ARG A 216 -11.09 34.36 16.35
C ARG A 216 -12.00 34.59 17.56
N ALA A 217 -12.73 33.57 18.01
CA ALA A 217 -13.56 33.64 19.22
C ALA A 217 -12.68 33.92 20.46
N ALA A 218 -11.54 33.24 20.59
CA ALA A 218 -10.60 33.45 21.71
C ALA A 218 -10.01 34.87 21.73
N GLN A 219 -9.70 35.45 20.56
CA GLN A 219 -9.25 36.84 20.45
C GLN A 219 -10.32 37.84 20.86
N ALA A 220 -11.58 37.61 20.48
CA ALA A 220 -12.70 38.45 20.89
C ALA A 220 -12.93 38.36 22.41
N ALA A 221 -12.94 37.14 22.95
CA ALA A 221 -13.11 36.88 24.38
C ALA A 221 -12.00 37.53 25.23
N SER A 222 -10.75 37.38 24.81
CA SER A 222 -9.59 37.98 25.46
C SER A 222 -9.70 39.50 25.56
N ARG A 223 -10.10 40.18 24.47
CA ARG A 223 -10.28 41.64 24.47
C ARG A 223 -11.42 42.08 25.39
N ALA A 224 -12.52 41.34 25.40
CA ALA A 224 -13.68 41.67 26.22
C ALA A 224 -13.43 41.47 27.73
N GLN A 225 -12.60 40.48 28.09
CA GLN A 225 -12.39 40.08 29.50
C GLN A 225 -11.03 40.53 30.06
N GLY A 226 -10.14 41.05 29.22
CA GLY A 226 -8.78 41.41 29.62
C GLY A 226 -7.88 40.21 29.90
N ASP A 227 -8.23 39.01 29.44
CA ASP A 227 -7.45 37.79 29.67
C ASP A 227 -6.63 37.38 28.43
N PRO A 228 -5.31 37.65 28.37
CA PRO A 228 -4.47 37.23 27.26
C PRO A 228 -4.17 35.72 27.23
N ALA A 229 -4.49 34.96 28.29
CA ALA A 229 -4.29 33.51 28.33
C ALA A 229 -5.17 32.79 27.30
N LEU A 230 -6.38 33.29 27.04
CA LEU A 230 -7.28 32.75 26.01
C LEU A 230 -6.63 32.75 24.62
N VAL A 231 -5.96 33.85 24.26
CA VAL A 231 -5.24 33.91 22.97
C VAL A 231 -4.08 32.94 22.98
N ARG A 232 -3.31 32.82 24.07
CA ARG A 232 -2.22 31.83 24.11
C ARG A 232 -2.73 30.39 24.03
N ALA A 233 -3.86 30.07 24.65
CA ALA A 233 -4.43 28.71 24.66
C ALA A 233 -4.93 28.25 23.27
N PHE A 234 -5.28 29.19 22.38
CA PHE A 234 -5.76 28.88 21.03
C PHE A 234 -4.77 29.34 19.94
N HIS A 235 -3.47 29.34 20.20
CA HIS A 235 -2.48 29.70 19.18
C HIS A 235 -2.47 28.69 18.02
N LEU A 236 -2.02 29.12 16.83
CA LEU A 236 -2.05 28.31 15.61
C LEU A 236 -0.64 27.88 15.17
N ASP A 237 0.31 27.85 16.10
CA ASP A 237 1.72 27.59 15.78
C ASP A 237 1.95 26.15 15.33
N LEU A 238 1.03 25.21 15.59
CA LEU A 238 1.17 23.86 15.02
C LEU A 238 0.83 23.83 13.52
N LEU A 239 0.04 24.79 13.01
CA LEU A 239 -0.25 24.92 11.57
C LEU A 239 0.76 25.80 10.82
N TYR A 240 1.29 26.85 11.46
CA TYR A 240 2.16 27.83 10.80
C TYR A 240 3.59 27.86 11.35
N GLY A 241 3.80 27.30 12.53
CA GLY A 241 5.05 27.35 13.25
C GLY A 241 6.02 26.31 12.72
N ARG A 242 7.08 26.85 12.12
CA ARG A 242 8.21 26.12 11.53
C ARG A 242 7.79 25.25 10.35
N ARG A 243 7.65 25.88 9.17
CA ARG A 243 8.49 25.43 8.06
C ARG A 243 9.86 25.26 8.69
N ARG A 244 10.30 24.01 8.93
CA ARG A 244 11.64 23.67 9.42
C ARG A 244 12.59 24.64 8.73
N GLY A 245 12.99 25.68 9.44
CA GLY A 245 14.08 26.52 9.00
C GLY A 245 15.20 25.54 8.80
N GLY A 246 15.67 25.44 7.57
CA GLY A 246 16.89 24.71 7.24
C GLY A 246 17.97 25.08 8.25
N GLY A 247 18.83 24.11 8.52
CA GLY A 247 19.91 24.20 9.50
C GLY A 247 20.46 25.61 9.64
N ALA A 248 20.22 26.21 10.80
CA ALA A 248 21.25 27.03 11.39
C ALA A 248 22.24 26.01 11.98
N ASP A 249 23.40 25.92 11.34
CA ASP A 249 24.59 25.20 11.76
C ASP A 249 24.69 25.10 13.29
N LEU A 250 24.53 23.87 13.80
CA LEU A 250 25.33 23.50 14.96
C LEU A 250 26.73 23.25 14.39
N PRO A 251 27.76 24.02 14.79
CA PRO A 251 29.12 23.80 14.34
C PRO A 251 29.50 22.35 14.65
N GLY A 252 29.96 21.64 13.62
CA GLY A 252 30.41 20.28 13.73
C GLY A 252 31.57 20.19 14.71
N ASP A 253 31.33 19.52 15.84
CA ASP A 253 32.40 18.86 16.57
C ASP A 253 32.88 17.69 15.70
N ALA A 254 33.87 18.00 14.88
CA ALA A 254 34.73 17.04 14.25
C ALA A 254 35.58 16.34 15.33
N ALA A 255 35.09 15.22 15.86
CA ALA A 255 35.91 14.28 16.60
C ALA A 255 35.30 12.87 16.53
N GLY A 256 35.99 11.97 15.83
CA GLY A 256 35.85 10.54 16.09
C GLY A 256 35.43 9.67 14.91
N ASP A 257 36.15 9.76 13.81
CA ASP A 257 36.32 8.61 12.91
C ASP A 257 37.32 7.65 13.58
N ALA A 258 36.89 6.46 13.97
CA ALA A 258 37.70 5.23 13.91
C ALA A 258 36.97 4.00 14.50
N ALA A 259 36.95 2.96 13.68
CA ALA A 259 37.00 1.54 14.02
C ALA A 259 35.69 0.81 14.38
N GLY A 260 35.42 -0.24 13.62
CA GLY A 260 34.65 -1.37 14.15
C GLY A 260 33.87 -2.21 13.14
N ALA A 261 34.55 -2.78 12.14
CA ALA A 261 34.01 -3.89 11.38
C ALA A 261 33.75 -5.12 12.28
N ALA A 262 32.72 -5.88 11.91
CA ALA A 262 32.48 -7.30 12.22
C ALA A 262 32.24 -7.71 13.69
N ALA A 263 30.99 -8.07 13.99
CA ALA A 263 30.69 -9.28 14.77
C ALA A 263 29.26 -9.73 14.50
N GLY A 264 29.12 -10.93 13.94
CA GLY A 264 27.84 -11.62 13.83
C GLY A 264 27.31 -11.95 15.22
N GLY A 265 26.14 -11.41 15.55
CA GLY A 265 25.35 -11.82 16.71
C GLY A 265 24.31 -12.83 16.27
N ALA A 266 24.64 -14.11 16.37
CA ALA A 266 23.67 -15.19 16.34
C ALA A 266 22.75 -15.05 17.57
N MET A 267 21.53 -14.55 17.36
CA MET A 267 20.47 -14.69 18.36
C MET A 267 19.98 -16.12 18.36
N ALA A 268 20.48 -16.90 19.32
CA ALA A 268 19.85 -18.12 19.77
C ALA A 268 18.48 -17.78 20.35
N VAL A 269 17.44 -17.89 19.53
CA VAL A 269 16.06 -17.99 19.98
C VAL A 269 15.89 -19.41 20.51
N GLN A 270 15.96 -19.57 21.84
CA GLN A 270 15.45 -20.76 22.51
C GLN A 270 13.93 -20.80 22.29
N GLY A 271 13.53 -21.51 21.24
CA GLY A 271 12.16 -21.94 21.04
C GLY A 271 11.85 -23.08 22.01
N GLN A 272 11.14 -22.76 23.08
CA GLN A 272 10.39 -23.73 23.87
C GLN A 272 9.26 -24.25 22.96
N LEU A 273 9.44 -25.42 22.36
CA LEU A 273 8.40 -26.14 21.63
C LEU A 273 7.33 -26.59 22.65
N PRO A 274 6.03 -26.35 22.41
CA PRO A 274 4.98 -27.02 23.17
C PRO A 274 5.02 -28.52 22.88
N GLU A 275 5.01 -29.33 23.95
CA GLU A 275 4.90 -30.78 23.87
C GLU A 275 3.60 -31.18 23.14
N PRO A 276 3.64 -32.19 22.25
CA PRO A 276 2.44 -32.74 21.66
C PRO A 276 1.66 -33.55 22.71
N ASP A 277 0.44 -33.11 23.00
CA ASP A 277 -0.53 -33.89 23.77
C ASP A 277 -0.71 -35.28 23.14
N ALA A 278 -0.47 -36.30 23.95
CA ALA A 278 -0.63 -37.70 23.62
C ALA A 278 -2.11 -38.03 23.31
N PRO A 279 -2.39 -38.92 22.34
CA PRO A 279 -3.74 -39.42 22.12
C PRO A 279 -4.18 -40.34 23.27
N ALA A 280 -5.31 -39.99 23.89
CA ALA A 280 -6.01 -40.87 24.81
C ALA A 280 -6.54 -42.11 24.05
N ALA A 281 -5.87 -43.23 24.26
CA ALA A 281 -6.40 -44.56 24.03
C ALA A 281 -7.22 -45.00 25.25
N GLY A 282 -8.34 -45.69 25.02
CA GLY A 282 -9.17 -46.35 26.04
C GLY A 282 -10.64 -46.20 25.71
N GLU A 283 -11.21 -47.12 24.93
CA GLU A 283 -11.88 -48.35 25.41
C GLU A 283 -13.21 -48.08 26.11
N GLY A 284 -14.28 -48.69 25.58
CA GLY A 284 -15.59 -48.65 26.22
C GLY A 284 -16.70 -49.15 25.31
N ALA A 285 -16.66 -50.44 24.99
CA ALA A 285 -17.83 -51.17 24.51
C ALA A 285 -18.91 -51.20 25.61
N GLU A 286 -20.17 -50.96 25.27
CA GLU A 286 -21.28 -51.58 25.98
C GLU A 286 -22.52 -51.66 25.09
N ALA A 287 -23.21 -52.78 25.25
CA ALA A 287 -24.23 -53.33 24.38
C ALA A 287 -25.62 -52.75 24.67
N GLY A 288 -26.45 -52.76 23.63
CA GLY A 288 -27.90 -52.58 23.66
C GLY A 288 -28.50 -53.17 22.39
#